data_AF-A0A5B7V710-F1
#
_entry.id   AF-A0A5B7V710-F1
#
_cell.length_a   1.000
_cell.length_b   1.000
_cell.length_c   1.000
_cell.angle_alpha   90.00
_cell.angle_beta   90.00
_cell.angle_gamma   90.00
#
_symmetry.space_group_name_H-M   'P 1'
#
loop_
_entity.id
_entity.type
_entity.pdbx_description
1 polymer ?
#
loop_
_entity_poly.entity_id
_entity_poly.type
_entity_poly.pdbx_seq_one_letter_code
_entity_poly.pdbx_strand_id
1 'polypeptide(L)'
;MGGDRPVDLAALSTEYVKITVVAKAGGATINTGVPPSFAFLADGATPETGDWLSGEWLAPHARILIGPEGGVTTLEPADYKVWIKFAGGTETPVHQTGSLSVY
;
A
#
# COMPACT_ATOMS: atom_id res chain seq x y z
N MET A 1 2.58 21.01 -8.00
CA MET A 1 3.57 20.35 -7.11
C MET A 1 2.82 19.84 -5.89
N GLY A 2 2.23 18.64 -5.97
CA GLY A 2 1.66 17.98 -4.80
C GLY A 2 2.76 17.14 -4.19
N GLY A 3 3.42 17.65 -3.15
CA GLY A 3 4.40 16.87 -2.40
C GLY A 3 3.68 15.69 -1.77
N ASP A 4 4.17 14.48 -2.06
CA ASP A 4 3.76 13.25 -1.39
C ASP A 4 4.04 13.45 0.11
N ARG A 5 3.01 13.79 0.87
CA ARG A 5 3.16 14.06 2.30
C ARG A 5 3.24 12.70 2.99
N PRO A 6 4.24 12.47 3.86
CA PRO A 6 4.27 11.27 4.68
C PRO A 6 2.96 11.14 5.46
N VAL A 7 2.49 9.91 5.61
CA VAL A 7 1.33 9.56 6.44
C VAL A 7 1.85 9.22 7.83
N ASP A 8 1.30 9.83 8.87
CA ASP A 8 1.60 9.50 10.27
C ASP A 8 0.49 8.60 10.81
N LEU A 9 0.84 7.52 11.50
CA LEU A 9 -0.08 6.56 12.13
C LEU A 9 0.35 6.30 13.57
N ALA A 10 -0.56 6.48 14.53
CA ALA A 10 -0.28 6.03 15.89
C ALA A 10 -0.33 4.50 15.97
N ALA A 11 0.66 3.86 16.60
CA ALA A 11 0.78 2.40 16.65
C ALA A 11 -0.42 1.69 17.32
N LEU A 12 -1.14 2.42 18.19
CA LEU A 12 -2.35 1.95 18.87
C LEU A 12 -3.65 2.29 18.12
N SER A 13 -3.56 3.01 17.00
CA SER A 13 -4.70 3.37 16.15
C SER A 13 -4.89 2.34 15.04
N THR A 14 -6.11 2.20 14.54
CA THR A 14 -6.42 1.37 13.38
C THR A 14 -7.00 2.22 12.26
N GLU A 15 -6.23 2.40 11.19
CA GLU A 15 -6.58 3.33 10.12
C GLU A 15 -6.27 2.76 8.74
N TYR A 16 -6.98 3.29 7.74
CA TYR A 16 -6.76 2.90 6.35
C TYR A 16 -5.58 3.68 5.76
N VAL A 17 -4.54 2.95 5.36
CA VAL A 17 -3.55 3.47 4.41
C VAL A 17 -4.18 3.46 3.03
N LYS A 18 -4.20 4.60 2.34
CA LYS A 18 -4.82 4.77 1.01
C LYS A 18 -3.79 5.24 -0.01
N ILE A 19 -3.71 4.54 -1.13
CA ILE A 19 -2.86 4.91 -2.27
C ILE A 19 -3.75 5.14 -3.48
N THR A 20 -3.65 6.33 -4.07
CA THR A 20 -4.38 6.65 -5.31
C THR A 20 -3.65 6.03 -6.49
N VAL A 21 -4.27 5.05 -7.15
CA VAL A 21 -3.69 4.41 -8.33
C VAL A 21 -4.34 5.02 -9.57
N VAL A 22 -3.65 6.00 -10.16
CA VAL A 22 -4.10 6.65 -11.42
C VAL A 22 -3.53 5.94 -12.66
N ALA A 23 -2.76 4.87 -12.46
CA ALA A 23 -2.02 4.21 -13.52
C ALA A 23 -2.93 3.45 -14.49
N LYS A 24 -2.76 3.70 -15.80
CA LYS A 24 -3.05 2.70 -16.83
C LYS A 24 -1.82 1.79 -16.89
N ALA A 25 -1.89 0.57 -16.38
CA ALA A 25 -0.79 -0.38 -16.55
C ALA A 25 -0.67 -0.71 -18.05
N GLY A 26 0.41 -0.30 -18.71
CA GLY A 26 0.62 -0.57 -20.15
C GLY A 26 -0.50 -0.10 -21.09
N GLY A 27 -1.36 0.85 -20.69
CA GLY A 27 -2.56 1.26 -21.45
C GLY A 27 -3.83 0.44 -21.17
N ALA A 28 -3.76 -0.62 -20.35
CA ALA A 28 -4.91 -1.38 -19.87
C ALA A 28 -5.54 -0.73 -18.63
N THR A 29 -6.87 -0.86 -18.52
CA THR A 29 -7.64 -0.48 -17.33
C THR A 29 -7.22 -1.37 -16.15
N ILE A 30 -7.05 -0.78 -14.97
CA ILE A 30 -6.77 -1.52 -13.72
C ILE A 30 -7.87 -2.58 -13.53
N ASN A 31 -7.47 -3.83 -13.30
CA ASN A 31 -8.42 -4.88 -12.99
C ASN A 31 -8.75 -4.83 -11.48
N THR A 32 -9.87 -4.20 -11.14
CA THR A 32 -10.34 -4.12 -9.74
C THR A 32 -11.01 -5.41 -9.25
N GLY A 33 -11.16 -6.43 -10.10
CA GLY A 33 -11.66 -7.75 -9.71
C GLY A 33 -10.63 -8.59 -8.93
N VAL A 34 -9.37 -8.17 -8.94
CA VAL A 34 -8.29 -8.77 -8.14
C VAL A 34 -7.85 -7.77 -7.08
N PRO A 35 -7.81 -8.15 -5.79
CA PRO A 35 -7.34 -7.27 -4.72
C PRO A 35 -5.91 -6.75 -4.95
N PRO A 36 -5.60 -5.50 -4.59
CA PRO A 36 -4.23 -5.02 -4.56
C PRO A 36 -3.46 -5.67 -3.41
N SER A 37 -2.13 -5.70 -3.52
CA SER A 37 -1.24 -6.11 -2.44
C SER A 37 -0.37 -4.94 -1.99
N PHE A 38 -0.13 -4.84 -0.70
CA PHE A 38 0.70 -3.82 -0.05
C PHE A 38 1.89 -4.47 0.65
N ALA A 39 3.01 -3.76 0.72
CA ALA A 39 4.12 -4.11 1.60
C ALA A 39 4.64 -2.85 2.29
N PHE A 40 5.09 -3.00 3.53
CA PHE A 40 5.59 -1.93 4.39
C PHE A 40 6.97 -2.32 4.88
N LEU A 41 8.00 -1.64 4.38
CA LEU A 41 9.40 -2.03 4.62
C LEU A 41 10.23 -0.83 5.02
N ALA A 42 11.35 -1.06 5.71
CA ALA A 42 12.32 -0.01 5.98
C ALA A 42 12.90 0.56 4.67
N ASP A 43 13.45 1.78 4.73
CA ASP A 43 14.08 2.41 3.57
C ASP A 43 15.27 1.57 3.04
N GLY A 44 15.36 1.46 1.72
CA GLY A 44 16.38 0.64 1.05
C GLY A 44 16.06 -0.85 0.93
N ALA A 45 14.99 -1.35 1.54
CA ALA A 45 14.52 -2.73 1.35
C ALA A 45 13.57 -2.87 0.14
N THR A 46 13.56 -4.06 -0.46
CA THR A 46 12.66 -4.42 -1.58
C THR A 46 11.76 -5.58 -1.15
N PRO A 47 10.45 -5.58 -1.49
CA PRO A 47 9.56 -6.65 -1.07
C PRO A 47 9.88 -8.02 -1.66
N GLU A 48 9.84 -9.03 -0.80
CA GLU A 48 9.90 -10.45 -1.12
C GLU A 48 8.50 -11.08 -1.09
N THR A 49 8.41 -12.38 -1.35
CA THR A 49 7.12 -13.07 -1.47
C THR A 49 6.30 -13.02 -0.18
N GLY A 50 6.96 -13.02 0.99
CA GLY A 50 6.31 -13.01 2.31
C GLY A 50 5.80 -11.65 2.78
N ASP A 51 6.20 -10.55 2.13
CA ASP A 51 5.91 -9.19 2.60
C ASP A 51 4.55 -8.65 2.13
N TRP A 52 3.92 -9.34 1.17
CA TRP A 52 2.72 -8.85 0.50
C TRP A 52 1.46 -9.16 1.29
N LEU A 53 0.79 -8.11 1.75
CA LEU A 53 -0.50 -8.14 2.44
C LEU A 53 -1.62 -7.78 1.47
N SER A 54 -2.74 -8.50 1.53
CA SER A 54 -3.91 -8.20 0.69
C SER A 54 -4.64 -6.96 1.20
N GLY A 55 -4.91 -6.01 0.31
CA GLY A 55 -5.77 -4.86 0.56
C GLY A 55 -7.10 -4.96 -0.20
N GLU A 56 -7.73 -3.82 -0.42
CA GLU A 56 -9.01 -3.70 -1.11
C GLU A 56 -9.01 -2.51 -2.07
N TRP A 57 -9.86 -2.58 -3.10
CA TRP A 57 -10.15 -1.44 -3.96
C TRP A 57 -11.35 -0.65 -3.44
N LEU A 58 -11.14 0.65 -3.23
CA LEU A 58 -12.17 1.68 -3.21
C LEU A 58 -11.91 2.60 -4.41
N ALA A 59 -12.26 2.12 -5.61
CA ALA A 59 -11.79 2.68 -6.87
C ALA A 59 -11.93 4.23 -6.93
N PRO A 60 -10.88 4.95 -7.36
CA PRO A 60 -9.58 4.46 -7.88
C PRO A 60 -8.52 4.20 -6.79
N HIS A 61 -8.89 4.20 -5.52
CA HIS A 61 -7.95 4.05 -4.41
C HIS A 61 -7.76 2.58 -4.04
N ALA A 62 -6.52 2.16 -3.91
CA ALA A 62 -6.19 0.96 -3.15
C ALA A 62 -6.14 1.36 -1.67
N ARG A 63 -6.65 0.51 -0.78
CA ARG A 63 -6.54 0.71 0.66
C ARG A 63 -6.20 -0.58 1.39
N ILE A 64 -5.58 -0.44 2.56
CA ILE A 64 -5.38 -1.52 3.52
C ILE A 64 -5.55 -0.98 4.93
N LEU A 65 -6.21 -1.74 5.80
CA LEU A 65 -6.42 -1.39 7.20
C LEU A 65 -5.23 -1.88 8.03
N ILE A 66 -4.55 -0.95 8.72
CA ILE A 66 -3.38 -1.24 9.55
C ILE A 66 -3.70 -0.83 10.98
N GLY A 67 -3.36 -1.70 11.94
CA GLY A 67 -3.52 -1.43 13.37
C GLY A 67 -4.04 -2.64 14.15
N PRO A 68 -3.98 -2.58 15.50
CA PRO A 68 -4.26 -3.71 16.37
C PRO A 68 -5.72 -4.17 16.40
N GLU A 69 -6.67 -3.30 16.06
CA GLU A 69 -8.10 -3.56 16.22
C GLU A 69 -8.76 -3.95 14.89
N GLY A 70 -8.50 -5.19 14.46
CA GLY A 70 -9.09 -5.74 13.24
C GLY A 70 -8.43 -5.28 11.93
N GLY A 71 -7.23 -4.69 12.01
CA GLY A 71 -6.36 -4.46 10.86
C GLY A 71 -5.84 -5.77 10.26
N VAL A 72 -5.38 -5.71 9.01
CA VAL A 72 -4.75 -6.84 8.32
C VAL A 72 -3.41 -7.19 8.97
N THR A 73 -2.71 -6.18 9.49
CA THR A 73 -1.50 -6.32 10.28
C THR A 73 -1.38 -5.16 11.26
N THR A 74 -0.54 -5.33 12.27
CA THR A 74 -0.02 -4.26 13.13
C THR A 74 1.43 -4.01 12.74
N LEU A 75 1.82 -2.74 12.62
CA LEU A 75 3.21 -2.35 12.38
C LEU A 75 3.80 -1.82 13.69
N GLU A 76 5.07 -2.15 13.93
CA GLU A 76 5.83 -1.59 15.05
C GLU A 76 6.15 -0.12 14.79
N PRO A 77 6.42 0.69 15.83
CA PRO A 77 6.85 2.07 15.66
C PRO A 77 8.15 2.18 14.83
N ALA A 78 8.05 2.72 13.61
CA ALA A 78 9.16 2.94 12.69
C ALA A 78 8.71 3.76 11.46
N ASP A 79 9.68 4.17 10.64
CA ASP A 79 9.44 4.73 9.30
C ASP A 79 9.48 3.62 8.24
N TYR A 80 8.41 3.54 7.46
CA TYR A 80 8.24 2.56 6.38
C TYR A 80 8.11 3.24 5.02
N LYS A 81 8.65 2.60 3.98
CA LYS A 81 8.27 2.79 2.59
C LYS A 81 7.08 1.89 2.27
N VAL A 82 6.09 2.48 1.62
CA VAL A 82 4.88 1.80 1.19
C VAL A 82 5.04 1.36 -0.25
N TRP A 83 4.83 0.07 -0.47
CA TRP A 83 4.83 -0.56 -1.79
C TRP A 83 3.43 -1.04 -2.12
N ILE A 84 3.09 -1.00 -3.41
CA ILE A 84 1.85 -1.54 -3.94
C ILE A 84 2.12 -2.40 -5.18
N LYS A 85 1.42 -3.52 -5.25
CA LYS A 85 1.40 -4.44 -6.39
C LYS A 85 -0.05 -4.73 -6.76
N PHE A 86 -0.37 -4.74 -8.05
CA PHE A 86 -1.73 -5.03 -8.51
C PHE A 86 -1.76 -5.60 -9.92
N ALA A 87 -2.86 -6.27 -10.28
CA ALA A 87 -3.07 -6.80 -11.62
C ALA A 87 -3.48 -5.69 -12.59
N GLY A 88 -2.64 -5.45 -13.59
CA GLY A 88 -2.83 -4.43 -14.63
C GLY A 88 -3.16 -5.02 -16.01
N GLY A 89 -3.92 -6.12 -16.06
CA GLY A 89 -4.11 -6.91 -17.28
C GLY A 89 -3.14 -8.10 -17.32
N THR A 90 -2.26 -8.16 -18.31
CA THR A 90 -1.22 -9.21 -18.43
C THR A 90 0.01 -8.95 -17.56
N GLU A 91 0.14 -7.74 -17.03
CA GLU A 91 1.27 -7.32 -16.21
C GLU A 91 0.86 -7.18 -14.74
N THR A 92 1.85 -7.35 -13.86
CA THR A 92 1.72 -7.10 -12.41
C THR A 92 2.73 -6.02 -12.01
N PRO A 93 2.41 -4.73 -12.19
CA PRO A 93 3.28 -3.65 -11.75
C PRO A 93 3.53 -3.69 -10.24
N VAL A 94 4.73 -3.27 -9.86
CA VAL A 94 5.17 -3.06 -8.47
C VAL A 94 5.70 -1.63 -8.36
N HIS A 95 5.17 -0.85 -7.42
CA HIS A 95 5.55 0.55 -7.22
C HIS A 95 5.83 0.83 -5.75
N GLN A 96 6.87 1.60 -5.47
CA GLN A 96 7.05 2.30 -4.21
C GLN A 96 6.33 3.65 -4.32
N THR A 97 5.37 3.91 -3.43
CA THR A 97 4.39 5.01 -3.64
C THR A 97 4.28 5.99 -2.49
N GLY A 98 5.02 5.80 -1.39
CA GLY A 98 5.05 6.77 -0.30
C GLY A 98 5.80 6.30 0.93
N SER A 99 5.72 7.09 2.00
CA SER A 99 6.24 6.76 3.33
C SER A 99 5.16 6.83 4.40
N LEU A 100 5.24 5.92 5.36
CA LEU A 100 4.35 5.78 6.52
C LEU A 100 5.21 5.81 7.78
N SER A 101 4.97 6.78 8.66
CA SER A 101 5.62 6.89 9.96
C SER A 101 4.69 6.37 11.05
N VAL A 102 5.13 5.36 11.81
CA VAL A 102 4.37 4.75 12.91
C VAL A 102 4.98 5.18 14.24
N TYR A 103 4.18 5.71 15.18
CA TYR A 103 4.65 6.27 16.45
C TYR A 103 3.83 5.85 17.69
#